data_AF-A0A660MN96-F1
#
_entry.id   AF-A0A660MN96-F1
#
_cell.length_a   1.000
_cell.length_b   1.000
_cell.length_c   1.000
_cell.angle_alpha   90.00
_cell.angle_beta   90.00
_cell.angle_gamma   90.00
#
_symmetry.space_group_name_H-M   'P 1'
#
loop_
_entity.id
_entity.type
_entity.pdbx_description
1 polymer ?
#
loop_
_entity_poly.entity_id
_entity_poly.type
_entity_poly.pdbx_seq_one_letter_code
_entity_poly.pdbx_strand_id
1 'polypeptide(L)'
;MTEIEKSTEVETIELISEPNYFSEISNILNLTENQISTVLEFVAEGATVPFIARYRKEKTGNLDEEQIREILKEKTRIENLYEAKKTA
;
A
#
# COMPACT_ATOMS: atom_id res chain seq x y z
N MET A 1 29.21 35.94 17.61
CA MET A 1 29.90 34.68 17.96
C MET A 1 29.17 33.58 17.23
N THR A 2 29.74 33.24 16.08
CA THR A 2 29.60 31.97 15.36
C THR A 2 29.80 30.82 16.36
N GLU A 3 28.99 29.77 16.33
CA GLU A 3 29.20 28.51 15.59
C GLU A 3 28.12 27.53 16.15
N ILE A 4 27.53 26.55 15.48
CA ILE A 4 27.67 25.98 14.15
C ILE A 4 26.36 25.24 13.87
N GLU A 5 25.90 25.45 12.66
CA GLU A 5 25.11 24.57 11.81
C GLU A 5 25.04 23.10 12.21
N LYS A 6 23.81 22.60 12.29
CA LYS A 6 23.50 21.29 11.73
C LYS A 6 22.70 21.47 10.44
N SER A 7 23.39 22.01 9.44
CA SER A 7 23.25 21.59 8.04
C SER A 7 23.36 20.05 8.04
N THR A 8 22.60 19.26 7.29
CA THR A 8 22.07 19.44 5.95
C THR A 8 21.03 18.32 5.73
N GLU A 9 20.20 18.47 4.69
CA GLU A 9 19.70 17.38 3.84
C GLU A 9 18.27 16.87 4.12
N VAL A 10 17.25 17.70 3.91
CA VAL A 10 15.87 17.18 3.78
C VAL A 10 14.96 17.87 2.77
N GLU A 11 15.42 18.90 2.04
CA GLU A 11 14.49 19.82 1.37
C GLU A 11 14.32 19.62 -0.15
N THR A 12 14.74 18.48 -0.74
CA THR A 12 14.73 18.31 -2.21
C THR A 12 13.81 17.23 -2.78
N ILE A 13 13.15 16.38 -1.98
CA ILE A 13 12.41 15.20 -2.50
C ILE A 13 10.89 15.44 -2.67
N GLU A 14 10.34 16.57 -2.22
CA GLU A 14 8.87 16.81 -2.14
C GLU A 14 8.14 17.17 -3.46
N LEU A 15 8.41 16.49 -4.58
CA LEU A 15 7.65 16.69 -5.83
C LEU A 15 6.85 15.48 -6.30
N ILE A 16 6.84 14.39 -5.52
CA ILE A 16 6.13 13.15 -5.85
C ILE A 16 5.04 12.94 -4.81
N SER A 17 3.78 13.08 -5.22
CA SER A 17 2.63 12.76 -4.38
C SER A 17 2.69 11.29 -3.97
N GLU A 18 2.36 10.98 -2.71
CA GLU A 18 2.13 9.61 -2.29
C GLU A 18 1.09 8.94 -3.20
N PRO A 19 1.28 7.65 -3.54
CA PRO A 19 0.37 6.93 -4.42
C PRO A 19 -0.96 6.64 -3.72
N ASN A 20 -2.06 6.74 -4.46
CA ASN A 20 -3.38 6.36 -3.97
C ASN A 20 -3.61 4.87 -4.23
N TYR A 21 -3.10 4.03 -3.33
CA TYR A 21 -3.21 2.58 -3.45
C TYR A 21 -4.65 2.09 -3.64
N PHE A 22 -5.63 2.68 -2.94
CA PHE A 22 -7.00 2.19 -2.96
C PHE A 22 -7.64 2.36 -4.34
N SER A 23 -7.59 3.58 -4.88
CA SER A 23 -8.22 3.87 -6.17
C SER A 23 -7.49 3.18 -7.33
N GLU A 24 -6.16 3.15 -7.32
CA GLU A 24 -5.38 2.49 -8.36
C GLU A 24 -5.65 0.97 -8.40
N ILE A 25 -5.56 0.29 -7.26
CA ILE A 25 -5.80 -1.16 -7.18
C ILE A 25 -7.26 -1.48 -7.49
N SER A 26 -8.21 -0.62 -7.07
CA SER A 26 -9.64 -0.77 -7.38
C SER A 26 -9.88 -0.83 -8.89
N ASN A 27 -9.27 0.10 -9.63
CA ASN A 27 -9.38 0.15 -11.09
C ASN A 27 -8.69 -1.03 -11.77
N ILE A 28 -7.56 -1.51 -11.25
CA ILE A 28 -6.80 -2.63 -11.84
C ILE A 28 -7.53 -3.97 -11.65
N LEU A 29 -8.04 -4.23 -10.44
CA LEU A 29 -8.60 -5.54 -10.07
C LEU A 29 -10.13 -5.57 -10.17
N ASN A 30 -10.78 -4.45 -10.50
CA ASN A 30 -12.23 -4.30 -10.50
C ASN A 30 -12.86 -4.71 -9.15
N LEU A 31 -12.23 -4.27 -8.05
CA LEU A 31 -12.67 -4.46 -6.69
C LEU A 31 -13.03 -3.12 -6.06
N THR A 32 -13.85 -3.12 -5.01
CA THR A 32 -14.15 -1.85 -4.31
C THR A 32 -12.98 -1.41 -3.43
N GLU A 33 -12.80 -0.10 -3.28
CA GLU A 33 -11.78 0.47 -2.37
C GLU A 33 -11.93 -0.06 -0.93
N ASN A 34 -13.17 -0.29 -0.47
CA ASN A 34 -13.44 -0.84 0.86
C ASN A 34 -12.90 -2.27 1.03
N GLN A 35 -13.03 -3.12 0.01
CA GLN A 35 -12.47 -4.48 0.05
C GLN A 35 -10.94 -4.43 0.13
N ILE A 36 -10.32 -3.54 -0.64
CA ILE A 36 -8.86 -3.33 -0.64
C ILE A 36 -8.41 -2.82 0.72
N SER A 37 -9.04 -1.77 1.24
CA SER A 37 -8.76 -1.20 2.56
C SER A 37 -8.83 -2.25 3.66
N THR A 38 -9.90 -3.05 3.68
CA THR A 38 -10.08 -4.10 4.69
C THR A 38 -8.99 -5.16 4.63
N VAL A 39 -8.57 -5.58 3.43
CA VAL A 39 -7.47 -6.53 3.26
C VAL A 39 -6.15 -5.95 3.75
N LEU A 40 -5.84 -4.71 3.38
CA LEU A 40 -4.60 -4.04 3.78
C LEU A 40 -4.54 -3.79 5.29
N GLU A 41 -5.66 -3.45 5.93
CA GLU A 41 -5.78 -3.33 7.39
C GLU A 41 -5.46 -4.65 8.08
N PHE A 42 -6.07 -5.77 7.66
CA PHE A 42 -5.77 -7.07 8.27
C PHE A 42 -4.31 -7.48 8.10
N VAL A 43 -3.70 -7.21 6.94
CA VAL A 43 -2.28 -7.51 6.72
C VAL A 43 -1.38 -6.62 7.59
N ALA A 44 -1.74 -5.35 7.78
CA ALA A 44 -1.03 -4.46 8.70
C ALA A 44 -1.13 -4.91 10.16
N GLU A 45 -2.25 -5.54 10.55
CA GLU A 45 -2.44 -6.20 11.85
C GLU A 45 -1.70 -7.55 11.97
N GLY A 46 -1.01 -8.00 10.91
CA GLY A 46 -0.25 -9.25 10.90
C GLY A 46 -1.05 -10.49 10.49
N ALA A 47 -2.26 -10.33 9.98
CA ALA A 47 -3.02 -11.45 9.44
C ALA A 47 -2.39 -12.00 8.15
N THR A 48 -2.41 -13.32 7.99
CA THR A 48 -1.90 -13.99 6.79
C THR A 48 -2.99 -14.15 5.74
N VAL A 49 -2.61 -14.26 4.46
CA VAL A 49 -3.57 -14.47 3.36
C VAL A 49 -4.51 -15.67 3.61
N PRO A 50 -4.03 -16.88 3.98
CA PRO A 50 -4.93 -18.00 4.22
C PRO A 50 -5.87 -17.75 5.40
N PHE A 51 -5.44 -16.98 6.41
CA PHE A 51 -6.29 -16.60 7.53
C PHE A 51 -7.40 -15.64 7.09
N ILE A 52 -7.08 -14.61 6.32
CA ILE A 52 -8.07 -13.64 5.81
C ILE A 52 -9.11 -14.36 4.93
N ALA A 53 -8.65 -15.16 3.97
CA ALA A 53 -9.52 -15.89 3.04
C ALA A 53 -10.47 -16.87 3.74
N ARG A 54 -10.06 -17.48 4.85
CA ARG A 54 -10.86 -18.47 5.59
C ARG A 54 -11.74 -17.85 6.68
N TYR A 55 -11.24 -16.88 7.44
CA TYR A 55 -11.87 -16.41 8.67
C TYR A 55 -12.37 -14.96 8.62
N ARG A 56 -12.05 -14.21 7.56
CA ARG A 56 -12.47 -12.82 7.36
C ARG A 56 -13.25 -12.60 6.06
N LYS A 57 -13.71 -13.67 5.43
CA LYS A 57 -14.38 -13.67 4.13
C LYS A 57 -15.58 -12.71 4.06
N GLU A 58 -16.42 -12.65 5.09
CA GLU A 58 -17.57 -11.73 5.11
C GLU A 58 -17.13 -10.26 5.18
N LYS A 59 -16.08 -9.97 5.96
CA LYS A 59 -15.55 -8.61 6.12
C LYS A 59 -14.88 -8.10 4.85
N THR A 60 -14.23 -8.99 4.09
CA THR A 60 -13.61 -8.64 2.81
C THR A 60 -14.58 -8.66 1.64
N GLY A 61 -15.89 -8.85 1.84
CA GLY A 61 -16.84 -8.92 0.72
C GLY A 61 -16.69 -10.19 -0.13
N ASN A 62 -16.39 -11.31 0.52
CA ASN A 62 -16.23 -12.65 -0.05
C ASN A 62 -14.99 -12.88 -0.92
N LEU A 63 -13.94 -12.07 -0.77
CA LEU A 63 -12.68 -12.30 -1.48
C LEU A 63 -12.09 -13.67 -1.17
N ASP A 64 -11.58 -14.33 -2.21
CA ASP A 64 -10.81 -15.55 -2.10
C ASP A 64 -9.31 -15.29 -1.94
N GLU A 65 -8.57 -16.37 -1.74
CA GLU A 65 -7.12 -16.33 -1.51
C GLU A 65 -6.34 -15.75 -2.70
N GLU A 66 -6.77 -16.01 -3.94
CA GLU A 66 -6.11 -15.50 -5.14
C GLU A 66 -6.30 -13.99 -5.26
N GLN A 67 -7.54 -13.51 -5.08
CA GLN A 67 -7.86 -12.09 -5.09
C GLN A 67 -7.10 -11.31 -4.01
N ILE A 68 -7.00 -11.86 -2.80
CA ILE A 68 -6.23 -11.24 -1.71
C ILE A 68 -4.73 -11.14 -2.09
N ARG A 69 -4.15 -12.17 -2.71
CA ARG A 69 -2.75 -12.12 -3.17
C ARG A 69 -2.54 -11.06 -4.23
N GLU A 70 -3.45 -10.93 -5.20
CA GLU A 70 -3.34 -9.91 -6.25
C GLU A 70 -3.43 -8.48 -5.68
N ILE A 71 -4.26 -8.23 -4.67
CA ILE A 71 -4.27 -6.93 -3.96
C ILE A 71 -2.87 -6.60 -3.39
N LEU A 72 -2.25 -7.55 -2.68
CA LEU A 72 -0.93 -7.33 -2.05
C LEU A 72 0.19 -7.17 -3.07
N LYS A 73 0.11 -7.92 -4.17
CA LYS A 73 1.03 -7.82 -5.30
C LYS A 73 0.95 -6.45 -5.97
N GLU A 74 -0.25 -5.96 -6.26
CA GLU A 74 -0.42 -4.64 -6.86
C GLU A 74 0.00 -3.51 -5.92
N LYS A 75 -0.31 -3.60 -4.61
CA LYS A 75 0.23 -2.65 -3.62
C LYS A 75 1.76 -2.61 -3.68
N THR A 76 2.40 -3.77 -3.64
CA THR A 76 3.87 -3.88 -3.67
C THR A 76 4.44 -3.32 -4.97
N ARG A 77 3.79 -3.59 -6.11
CA ARG A 77 4.21 -3.06 -7.41
C ARG A 77 4.15 -1.52 -7.44
N ILE A 78 3.06 -0.94 -6.96
CA ILE A 78 2.88 0.52 -6.91
C ILE A 78 3.91 1.16 -5.98
N GLU A 79 4.13 0.58 -4.80
CA GLU A 79 5.13 1.04 -3.82
C GLU A 79 6.54 1.06 -4.44
N ASN A 80 6.93 -0.03 -5.10
CA ASN A 80 8.24 -0.11 -5.76
C ASN A 80 8.40 0.93 -6.87
N LEU A 81 7.34 1.20 -7.65
CA LEU A 81 7.36 2.24 -8.67
C LEU A 81 7.46 3.64 -8.07
N TYR A 82 6.80 3.88 -6.95
CA TYR A 82 6.88 5.15 -6.21
C TYR A 82 8.29 5.38 -5.67
N GLU A 83 8.88 4.40 -4.98
CA GLU A 83 10.24 4.50 -4.44
C GLU A 83 11.31 4.63 -5.54
N ALA A 84 11.13 3.94 -6.67
CA ALA A 84 12.00 4.08 -7.84
C ALA A 84 11.96 5.51 -8.41
N LYS A 85 10.78 6.15 -8.44
CA LYS A 85 10.64 7.55 -8.87
C LYS A 85 11.21 8.53 -7.85
N LYS A 86 11.18 8.20 -6.56
CA LYS A 86 11.73 9.01 -5.46
C LYS A 86 13.24 9.03 -5.42
N THR A 87 13.85 7.92 -5.83
CA THR A 87 15.31 7.75 -5.81
C THR A 87 15.97 8.14 -7.14
N ALA A 88 15.20 8.26 -8.23
CA ALA A 88 15.66 8.66 -9.55
C ALA A 88 15.72 10.19 -9.72
#